data_AF-M0LHC1-F1
#
_entry.id   AF-M0LHC1-F1
#
_cell.length_a   1.000
_cell.length_b   1.000
_cell.length_c   1.000
_cell.angle_alpha   90.00
_cell.angle_beta   90.00
_cell.angle_gamma   90.00
#
_symmetry.space_group_name_H-M   'P 1'
#
loop_
_entity.id
_entity.type
_entity.pdbx_description
1 polymer ?
#
loop_
_entity_poly.entity_id
_entity_poly.type
_entity_poly.pdbx_seq_one_letter_code
_entity_poly.pdbx_strand_id
1 'polypeptide(L)'
;MTDERPVAVALENRLMSHGIYVESCQRLDGDGEGEDGEIEASGGTRPAFALEYEAVAEPPVVTSDEVGAVVRTLLSIADEREWTPGRLEATSLTTDGDLRGRWHVEADWFDRLGIELSDVEFSERVLETVTTGEDHVN
;
A
#
# COMPACT_ATOMS: atom_id res chain seq x y z
N MET A 1 -4.97 3.23 26.24
CA MET A 1 -3.73 2.68 25.65
C MET A 1 -3.85 2.92 24.18
N THR A 2 -3.46 4.12 23.74
CA THR A 2 -3.39 4.45 22.32
C THR A 2 -2.30 3.54 21.77
N ASP A 3 -2.69 2.58 20.95
CA ASP A 3 -1.71 1.74 20.27
C ASP A 3 -1.02 2.66 19.27
N GLU A 4 -0.01 3.43 19.68
CA GLU A 4 0.82 4.29 18.81
C GLU A 4 1.78 3.43 17.97
N ARG A 5 1.34 2.23 17.55
CA ARG A 5 2.13 1.45 16.61
C ARG A 5 2.18 2.24 15.30
N PRO A 6 3.39 2.40 14.73
CA PRO A 6 3.53 3.05 13.45
C PRO A 6 2.68 2.29 12.42
N VAL A 7 2.08 3.02 11.46
CA VAL A 7 1.21 2.47 10.39
C VAL A 7 1.84 1.23 9.74
N ALA A 8 3.16 1.29 9.56
CA ALA A 8 4.09 0.19 9.31
C ALA A 8 3.74 -1.15 9.98
N VAL A 9 3.74 -1.16 11.31
CA VAL A 9 3.57 -2.36 12.13
C VAL A 9 2.13 -2.85 12.07
N ALA A 10 1.16 -1.94 11.96
CA ALA A 10 -0.24 -2.31 11.80
C ALA A 10 -0.51 -2.99 10.45
N LEU A 11 0.07 -2.44 9.37
CA LEU A 11 0.05 -3.04 8.03
C LEU A 11 0.65 -4.45 8.08
N GLU A 12 1.87 -4.58 8.59
CA GLU A 12 2.58 -5.85 8.71
C GLU A 12 1.74 -6.91 9.43
N ASN A 13 1.26 -6.63 10.63
CA ASN A 13 0.50 -7.60 11.44
C ASN A 13 -0.77 -8.10 10.72
N ARG A 14 -1.44 -7.22 9.97
CA ARG A 14 -2.66 -7.58 9.26
C ARG A 14 -2.37 -8.34 7.97
N LEU A 15 -1.31 -7.93 7.25
CA LEU A 15 -0.89 -8.53 5.98
C LEU A 15 -0.27 -9.91 6.15
N MET A 16 0.40 -10.17 7.28
CA MET A 16 0.91 -11.50 7.60
C MET A 16 -0.18 -12.57 7.57
N SER A 17 -1.41 -12.23 7.98
CA SER A 17 -2.55 -13.16 7.92
C SER A 17 -3.02 -13.47 6.49
N HIS A 18 -2.60 -12.66 5.51
CA HIS A 18 -2.88 -12.82 4.09
C HIS A 18 -1.71 -13.48 3.32
N GLY A 19 -0.65 -13.92 4.02
CA GLY A 19 0.56 -14.45 3.38
C GLY A 19 1.45 -13.39 2.74
N ILE A 20 1.31 -12.14 3.18
CA ILE A 20 2.10 -10.99 2.72
C ILE A 20 2.98 -10.53 3.89
N TYR A 21 4.29 -10.54 3.68
CA TYR A 21 5.29 -10.18 4.68
C TYR A 21 5.88 -8.83 4.32
N VAL A 22 5.66 -7.83 5.15
CA VAL A 22 6.20 -6.47 4.91
C VAL A 22 7.69 -6.48 5.26
N GLU A 23 8.54 -6.13 4.29
CA GLU A 23 9.97 -5.97 4.51
C GLU A 23 10.32 -4.54 4.92
N SER A 24 9.71 -3.57 4.24
CA SER A 24 9.99 -2.15 4.44
C SER A 24 8.73 -1.35 4.22
N CYS A 25 8.53 -0.34 5.04
CA CYS A 25 7.42 0.60 4.92
C CYS A 25 7.91 1.98 5.31
N GLN A 26 8.07 2.84 4.31
CA GLN A 26 8.56 4.18 4.48
C GLN A 26 7.46 5.18 4.15
N ARG A 27 7.34 6.21 4.98
CA ARG A 27 6.49 7.35 4.64
C ARG A 27 7.23 8.25 3.66
N LEU A 28 6.61 8.50 2.51
CA LEU A 28 7.06 9.44 1.49
C LEU A 28 6.47 10.82 1.85
N ASP A 29 6.92 11.44 2.95
CA ASP A 29 6.60 12.85 3.16
C ASP A 29 7.34 13.69 2.12
N GLY A 30 6.60 14.60 1.48
CA GLY A 30 7.21 15.64 0.67
C GLY A 30 8.01 16.56 1.59
N ASP A 31 9.34 16.48 1.48
CA ASP A 31 10.34 17.47 1.92
C ASP A 31 9.89 18.35 3.09
N GLY A 32 10.07 17.83 4.30
CA GLY A 32 9.89 18.58 5.54
C GLY A 32 10.66 17.90 6.64
N GLU A 33 11.91 18.32 6.84
CA GLU A 33 12.67 18.01 8.05
C GLU A 33 11.85 18.47 9.26
N GLY A 34 11.17 17.51 9.91
CA GLY A 34 10.39 17.71 11.13
C GLY A 34 10.61 16.51 12.05
N GLU A 35 11.52 16.68 13.00
CA GLU A 35 11.63 15.77 14.16
C GLU A 35 10.31 15.77 14.93
N ASP A 36 9.87 14.57 15.33
CA ASP A 36 8.63 14.25 16.05
C ASP A 36 7.32 14.34 15.23
N GLY A 37 6.91 13.20 14.68
CA GLY A 37 5.75 13.01 13.81
C GLY A 37 4.40 13.13 14.51
N GLU A 38 4.03 14.33 14.92
CA GLU A 38 2.63 14.70 15.10
C GLU A 38 2.02 14.91 13.71
N ILE A 39 1.05 14.07 13.35
CA ILE A 39 0.21 14.30 12.17
C ILE A 39 -0.64 15.55 12.40
N GLU A 40 -0.08 16.72 12.12
CA GLU A 40 -0.86 17.95 12.11
C GLU A 40 -1.91 17.83 10.98
N ALA A 41 -3.17 17.61 11.37
CA ALA A 41 -4.33 17.55 10.48
C ALA A 41 -4.64 18.90 9.76
N SER A 42 -3.69 19.84 9.74
CA SER A 42 -3.85 21.18 9.22
C SER A 42 -2.87 21.44 8.09
N GLY A 43 -3.11 20.79 6.94
CA GLY A 43 -2.24 21.06 5.78
C GLY A 43 -2.55 20.34 4.48
N GLY A 44 -3.73 19.72 4.25
CA GLY A 44 -4.14 19.17 2.94
C GLY A 44 -3.21 18.09 2.32
N THR A 45 -2.07 17.78 2.94
CA THR A 45 -1.08 16.84 2.43
C THR A 45 -1.47 15.46 2.93
N ARG A 46 -1.92 14.61 2.00
CA ARG A 46 -2.26 13.22 2.31
C ARG A 46 -0.94 12.44 2.37
N PRO A 47 -0.63 11.73 3.47
CA PRO A 47 0.65 11.03 3.59
C PRO A 47 0.76 9.96 2.51
N ALA A 48 1.90 9.97 1.81
CA ALA A 48 2.25 8.93 0.87
C ALA A 48 3.13 7.87 1.54
N PHE A 49 3.05 6.63 1.07
CA PHE A 49 3.78 5.50 1.63
C PHE A 49 4.41 4.67 0.52
N ALA A 50 5.66 4.25 0.73
CA ALA A 50 6.32 3.21 -0.03
C ALA A 50 6.32 1.93 0.82
N LEU A 51 5.75 0.86 0.28
CA LEU A 51 5.67 -0.46 0.89
C LEU A 51 6.47 -1.45 0.04
N GLU A 52 7.31 -2.23 0.69
CA GLU A 52 8.01 -3.37 0.09
C GLU A 52 7.58 -4.61 0.88
N TYR A 53 7.12 -5.63 0.17
CA TYR A 53 6.64 -6.84 0.80
C TYR A 53 6.94 -8.07 -0.05
N GLU A 54 7.11 -9.19 0.63
CA GLU A 54 7.18 -10.51 0.03
C GLU A 54 5.79 -11.15 0.07
N ALA A 55 5.35 -11.69 -1.06
CA ALA A 55 4.07 -12.37 -1.14
C ALA A 55 4.27 -13.86 -1.39
N VAL A 56 3.70 -14.69 -0.51
CA VAL A 56 3.61 -16.15 -0.66
C VAL A 56 2.44 -16.48 -1.59
N ALA A 57 2.53 -16.03 -2.85
CA ALA A 57 1.52 -16.33 -3.85
C ALA A 57 2.06 -17.33 -4.88
N GLU A 58 1.19 -18.23 -5.33
CA GLU A 58 1.48 -19.18 -6.41
C GLU A 58 1.82 -18.49 -7.75
N PRO A 59 1.10 -17.44 -8.20
CA PRO A 59 1.47 -16.77 -9.44
C PRO A 59 2.72 -15.89 -9.23
N PRO A 60 3.64 -15.83 -10.21
CA PRO A 60 4.82 -14.96 -10.13
C PRO A 60 4.50 -13.47 -10.30
N VAL A 61 3.22 -13.10 -10.48
CA VAL A 61 2.76 -11.74 -10.76
C VAL A 61 1.87 -11.20 -9.64
N VAL A 62 1.81 -9.87 -9.50
CA VAL A 62 0.91 -9.19 -8.57
C VAL A 62 -0.54 -9.50 -8.94
N THR A 63 -1.36 -9.88 -7.95
CA THR A 63 -2.79 -10.20 -8.17
C THR A 63 -3.68 -9.11 -7.60
N SER A 64 -4.91 -9.02 -8.12
CA SER A 64 -5.92 -8.09 -7.62
C SER A 64 -6.30 -8.38 -6.16
N ASP A 65 -6.28 -9.65 -5.74
CA ASP A 65 -6.55 -10.05 -4.36
C ASP A 65 -5.51 -9.50 -3.38
N GLU A 66 -4.21 -9.61 -3.75
CA GLU A 66 -3.10 -9.05 -2.98
C GLU A 66 -3.21 -7.53 -2.85
N VAL A 67 -3.41 -6.84 -3.98
CA VAL A 67 -3.58 -5.39 -4.02
C VAL A 67 -4.77 -4.96 -3.16
N GLY A 68 -5.91 -5.61 -3.32
CA GLY A 68 -7.11 -5.33 -2.55
C GLY A 68 -6.91 -5.55 -1.06
N ALA A 69 -6.17 -6.59 -0.66
CA ALA A 69 -5.84 -6.85 0.73
C ALA A 69 -4.96 -5.74 1.35
N VAL A 70 -3.93 -5.28 0.63
CA VAL A 70 -3.04 -4.19 1.07
C VAL A 70 -3.82 -2.89 1.21
N VAL A 71 -4.60 -2.53 0.20
CA VAL A 71 -5.36 -1.27 0.18
C VAL A 71 -6.45 -1.27 1.24
N ARG A 72 -7.23 -2.35 1.37
CA ARG A 72 -8.26 -2.46 2.39
C ARG A 72 -7.69 -2.37 3.80
N THR A 73 -6.51 -2.96 4.02
CA THR A 73 -5.81 -2.88 5.30
C THR A 73 -5.38 -1.45 5.60
N LEU A 74 -4.77 -0.76 4.63
CA LEU A 74 -4.35 0.62 4.80
C LEU A 74 -5.55 1.53 5.12
N LEU A 75 -6.65 1.36 4.40
CA LEU A 75 -7.88 2.14 4.62
C LEU A 75 -8.50 1.87 5.98
N SER A 76 -8.51 0.61 6.43
CA SER A 76 -8.96 0.27 7.79
C SER A 76 -8.14 1.02 8.84
N ILE A 77 -6.81 1.03 8.70
CA ILE A 77 -5.91 1.72 9.64
C ILE A 77 -6.13 3.24 9.56
N ALA A 78 -6.34 3.78 8.36
CA ALA A 78 -6.57 5.20 8.16
C ALA A 78 -7.90 5.67 8.78
N ASP A 79 -8.97 4.88 8.60
CA ASP A 79 -10.28 5.09 9.23
C ASP A 79 -10.19 5.05 10.76
N GLU A 80 -9.51 4.04 11.32
CA GLU A 80 -9.28 3.91 12.78
C GLU A 80 -8.51 5.10 13.39
N ARG A 81 -7.77 5.85 12.55
CA ARG A 81 -6.89 6.94 12.93
C ARG A 81 -7.37 8.30 12.40
N GLU A 82 -8.54 8.34 11.78
CA GLU A 82 -9.18 9.55 11.27
C GLU A 82 -8.32 10.35 10.27
N TRP A 83 -7.55 9.68 9.40
CA TRP A 83 -6.79 10.31 8.31
C TRP A 83 -7.09 9.67 6.95
N THR A 84 -6.64 10.31 5.86
CA THR A 84 -6.85 9.82 4.49
C THR A 84 -5.52 9.54 3.79
N PRO A 85 -5.32 8.35 3.19
CA PRO A 85 -4.10 8.03 2.47
C PRO A 85 -3.96 8.81 1.18
N GLY A 86 -2.72 9.20 0.89
CA GLY A 86 -2.34 9.93 -0.32
C GLY A 86 -1.96 8.95 -1.41
N ARG A 87 -0.67 8.88 -1.71
CA ARG A 87 -0.12 7.94 -2.69
C ARG A 87 0.41 6.69 -2.00
N LEU A 88 0.07 5.51 -2.50
CA LEU A 88 0.68 4.26 -2.05
C LEU A 88 1.53 3.70 -3.18
N GLU A 89 2.81 3.49 -2.94
CA GLU A 89 3.72 2.77 -3.83
C GLU A 89 4.01 1.43 -3.19
N ALA A 90 3.88 0.35 -3.94
CA ALA A 90 4.02 -0.98 -3.41
C ALA A 90 4.89 -1.84 -4.35
N THR A 91 5.88 -2.49 -3.75
CA THR A 91 6.81 -3.40 -4.43
C THR A 91 6.57 -4.80 -3.90
N SER A 92 6.13 -5.68 -4.79
CA SER A 92 5.90 -7.10 -4.49
C SER A 92 7.14 -7.91 -4.88
N LEU A 93 7.65 -8.67 -3.92
CA LEU A 93 8.82 -9.54 -4.05
C LEU A 93 8.40 -11.02 -3.91
N THR A 94 9.19 -11.92 -4.50
CA THR A 94 9.09 -13.36 -4.23
C THR A 94 9.68 -13.65 -2.85
N THR A 95 9.38 -14.83 -2.31
CA THR A 95 10.03 -15.34 -1.08
C THR A 95 11.53 -15.62 -1.24
N ASP A 96 12.08 -15.51 -2.46
CA ASP A 96 13.52 -15.59 -2.75
C ASP A 96 14.14 -14.18 -2.88
N GLY A 97 13.33 -13.11 -2.81
CA GLY A 97 13.74 -11.72 -2.97
C GLY A 97 13.71 -11.19 -4.40
N ASP A 98 13.16 -11.93 -5.37
CA ASP A 98 13.02 -11.48 -6.76
C ASP A 98 11.87 -10.50 -6.93
N LEU A 99 12.03 -9.52 -7.83
CA LEU A 99 10.97 -8.56 -8.11
C LEU A 99 9.82 -9.19 -8.91
N ARG A 100 8.64 -9.31 -8.27
CA ARG A 100 7.40 -9.76 -8.94
C ARG A 100 6.72 -8.62 -9.68
N GLY A 101 6.80 -7.40 -9.16
CA GLY A 101 6.21 -6.23 -9.80
C GLY A 101 6.11 -5.04 -8.86
N ARG A 102 5.96 -3.86 -9.45
CA ARG A 102 5.75 -2.60 -8.72
C ARG A 102 4.46 -1.97 -9.17
N TRP A 103 3.63 -1.58 -8.21
CA TRP A 103 2.37 -0.91 -8.47
C TRP A 103 2.24 0.32 -7.60
N HIS A 104 1.34 1.21 -7.99
CA HIS A 104 1.02 2.37 -7.18
C HIS A 104 -0.45 2.74 -7.30
N VAL A 105 -0.91 3.47 -6.28
CA VAL A 105 -2.24 4.01 -6.14
C VAL A 105 -2.13 5.51 -5.90
N GLU A 106 -2.95 6.28 -6.60
CA GLU A 106 -3.06 7.72 -6.39
C GLU A 106 -4.11 8.08 -5.34
N ALA A 107 -3.94 9.25 -4.73
CA ALA A 107 -4.86 9.80 -3.72
C ALA A 107 -6.30 9.92 -4.22
N ASP A 108 -6.48 10.27 -5.50
CA ASP A 108 -7.80 10.37 -6.14
C ASP A 108 -8.54 9.03 -6.13
N TRP A 109 -7.81 7.92 -6.28
CA TRP A 109 -8.45 6.61 -6.39
C TRP A 109 -9.01 6.15 -5.05
N PHE A 110 -8.33 6.50 -3.95
CA PHE A 110 -8.86 6.28 -2.60
C PHE A 110 -10.14 7.08 -2.34
N ASP A 111 -10.24 8.31 -2.87
CA ASP A 111 -11.42 9.16 -2.75
C ASP A 111 -12.63 8.55 -3.49
N ARG A 112 -12.37 7.96 -4.65
CA ARG A 112 -13.39 7.33 -5.49
C ARG A 112 -13.78 5.93 -5.03
N LEU A 113 -12.94 5.24 -4.26
CA LEU A 113 -13.19 3.90 -3.76
C LEU A 113 -14.37 3.88 -2.77
N GLY A 114 -15.36 3.01 -3.03
CA GLY A 114 -16.59 2.91 -2.23
C GLY A 114 -17.66 3.94 -2.58
N ILE A 115 -17.36 4.92 -3.44
CA ILE A 115 -18.34 5.89 -3.97
C ILE A 115 -18.65 5.58 -5.44
N GLU A 116 -17.60 5.54 -6.27
CA GLU A 116 -17.67 5.31 -7.71
C GLU A 116 -16.96 4.03 -8.15
N LEU A 117 -15.86 3.68 -7.47
CA LEU A 117 -15.06 2.49 -7.76
C LEU A 117 -15.39 1.38 -6.76
N SER A 118 -15.73 0.20 -7.29
CA SER A 118 -15.77 -1.04 -6.52
C SER A 118 -14.37 -1.53 -6.19
N ASP A 119 -14.23 -2.42 -5.20
CA ASP A 119 -12.97 -3.08 -4.85
C ASP A 119 -12.33 -3.80 -6.05
N VAL A 120 -13.14 -4.46 -6.87
CA VAL A 120 -12.70 -5.14 -8.10
C VAL A 120 -12.15 -4.13 -9.11
N GLU A 121 -12.95 -3.14 -9.49
CA GLU A 121 -12.58 -2.09 -10.47
C GLU A 121 -11.31 -1.34 -10.05
N PHE A 122 -11.21 -1.03 -8.76
CA PHE A 122 -10.03 -0.40 -8.19
C PHE A 122 -8.81 -1.31 -8.35
N SER A 123 -8.93 -2.59 -7.99
CA SER A 123 -7.83 -3.54 -8.08
C SER A 123 -7.39 -3.75 -9.52
N GLU A 124 -8.33 -3.85 -10.47
CA GLU A 124 -8.02 -3.93 -11.91
C GLU A 124 -7.24 -2.69 -12.37
N ARG A 125 -7.68 -1.49 -11.98
CA ARG A 125 -7.01 -0.23 -12.30
C ARG A 125 -5.60 -0.14 -11.72
N VAL A 126 -5.37 -0.70 -10.54
CA VAL A 126 -4.02 -0.81 -9.95
C VAL A 126 -3.18 -1.86 -10.67
N LEU A 127 -3.77 -2.98 -11.08
CA LEU A 127 -3.08 -3.96 -11.91
C LEU A 127 -2.60 -3.37 -13.24
N GLU A 128 -3.32 -2.40 -13.81
CA GLU A 128 -2.87 -1.65 -14.99
C GLU A 128 -1.61 -0.79 -14.73
N THR A 129 -1.32 -0.42 -13.47
CA THR A 129 -0.09 0.29 -13.11
C THR A 129 1.07 -0.63 -12.75
N VAL A 130 0.80 -1.93 -12.60
CA VAL A 130 1.83 -2.92 -12.29
C VAL A 130 2.86 -2.91 -13.42
N THR A 131 4.07 -2.52 -13.07
CA THR A 131 5.24 -2.66 -13.93
C THR A 131 6.02 -3.87 -13.44
N THR A 132 5.93 -4.97 -14.19
CA THR A 132 6.81 -6.12 -14.06
C THR A 132 8.16 -5.77 -14.68
N GLY A 133 9.27 -6.10 -14.01
CA GLY A 133 10.62 -5.92 -14.57
C GLY A 133 10.92 -6.82 -15.78
N GLU A 134 10.00 -7.74 -16.09
CA GLU A 134 10.08 -8.69 -17.19
C GLU A 134 9.18 -8.16 -18.33
N ASP A 135 9.81 -7.43 -19.26
CA ASP A 135 9.33 -7.32 -20.63
C ASP A 135 9.19 -8.75 -21.17
N HIS A 136 7.97 -9.10 -21.54
CA HIS A 136 7.55 -10.36 -22.13
C HIS A 136 8.56 -10.88 -23.17
N VAL A 137 9.29 -11.97 -22.90
CA VAL A 137 9.76 -12.85 -23.98
C VAL A 137 8.73 -13.98 -24.15
N ASN A 138 8.00 -13.87 -25.26
CA ASN A 138 7.16 -14.93 -25.82
C ASN A 138 8.07 -15.98 -26.44
#